data_AF-A0A6N2HVW4-F1
#
_entry.id   AF-A0A6N2HVW4-F1
#
_cell.length_a   1.000
_cell.length_b   1.000
_cell.length_c   1.000
_cell.angle_alpha   90.00
_cell.angle_beta   90.00
_cell.angle_gamma   90.00
#
_symmetry.space_group_name_H-M   'P 1'
#
loop_
_entity.id
_entity.type
_entity.pdbx_description
1 polymer ?
#
loop_
_entity_poly.entity_id
_entity_poly.type
_entity_poly.pdbx_seq_one_letter_code
_entity_poly.pdbx_strand_id
1 'polypeptide(L)'
;MTAIDYDLEFIEHRTGWFRKRYTIELISIALVSEDGRTYYAANRDMPVRRIRRHAWLMKNVVPHLPKGQGDMRNRMSNRWLFHYGDPRVKPQEQIAREVAEFIQATDNVELWADYGAYDHVRLCWLWGLMVDLPDGVPMFTNDIQQEARRLGFTWDQLPKQESGEHDALADARHNQVKRRWLAEQAAAQ
;
A
#
# COMPACT_ATOMS: atom_id res chain seq x y z
N MET A 1 21.31 2.36 5.45
CA MET A 1 19.90 2.22 5.89
C MET A 1 19.24 1.27 4.92
N THR A 2 18.32 0.43 5.37
CA THR A 2 17.59 -0.49 4.47
C THR A 2 16.30 0.19 4.02
N ALA A 3 16.15 0.41 2.71
CA ALA A 3 14.94 1.01 2.18
C ALA A 3 13.80 -0.01 2.08
N ILE A 4 12.60 0.40 2.50
CA ILE A 4 11.35 -0.31 2.28
C ILE A 4 10.42 0.58 1.46
N ASP A 5 10.16 0.13 0.25
CA ASP A 5 9.26 0.76 -0.70
C ASP A 5 7.85 0.17 -0.51
N TYR A 6 6.83 1.00 -0.35
CA TYR A 6 5.48 0.53 -0.02
C TYR A 6 4.40 1.31 -0.77
N ASP A 7 3.21 0.72 -0.79
CA ASP A 7 1.99 1.29 -1.37
C ASP A 7 0.75 0.70 -0.68
N LEU A 8 -0.30 1.52 -0.51
CA LEU A 8 -1.58 1.09 0.03
C LEU A 8 -2.72 1.46 -0.91
N GLU A 9 -3.65 0.52 -1.03
CA GLU A 9 -4.98 0.82 -1.56
C GLU A 9 -5.95 1.07 -0.41
N PHE A 10 -6.76 2.11 -0.53
CA PHE A 10 -7.73 2.50 0.49
C PHE A 10 -8.96 3.20 -0.10
N ILE A 11 -10.00 3.33 0.73
CA ILE A 11 -11.14 4.20 0.44
C ILE A 11 -11.18 5.35 1.43
N GLU A 12 -11.15 6.56 0.89
CA GLU A 12 -11.38 7.78 1.63
C GLU A 12 -12.86 8.13 1.61
N HIS A 13 -13.45 8.42 2.76
CA HIS A 13 -14.83 8.89 2.77
C HIS A 13 -15.19 9.63 4.05
N ARG A 14 -16.41 10.18 4.04
CA ARG A 14 -17.01 10.86 5.18
C ARG A 14 -17.78 9.88 6.06
N THR A 15 -17.72 10.07 7.37
CA THR A 15 -18.47 9.35 8.41
C THR A 15 -19.24 10.32 9.31
N GLY A 16 -20.22 9.79 10.06
CA GLY A 16 -21.03 10.57 11.00
C GLY A 16 -22.23 11.27 10.35
N TRP A 17 -23.37 11.27 11.06
CA TRP A 17 -24.62 11.90 10.59
C TRP A 17 -24.66 13.39 10.94
N PHE A 18 -24.29 13.74 12.18
CA PHE A 18 -24.35 15.11 12.70
C PHE A 18 -23.05 15.91 12.51
N ARG A 19 -21.88 15.26 12.66
CA ARG A 19 -20.57 15.86 12.39
C ARG A 19 -19.84 14.99 11.38
N LYS A 20 -19.68 15.52 10.17
CA LYS A 20 -18.96 14.83 9.09
C LYS A 20 -17.48 14.74 9.47
N ARG A 21 -16.98 13.53 9.70
CA ARG A 21 -15.55 13.24 9.89
C ARG A 21 -15.01 12.59 8.62
N TYR A 22 -13.74 12.80 8.29
CA TYR A 22 -13.09 12.11 7.17
C TYR A 22 -12.31 10.91 7.73
N THR A 23 -12.23 9.84 6.96
CA THR A 23 -11.50 8.63 7.32
C THR A 23 -10.90 7.97 6.08
N ILE A 24 -9.92 7.11 6.32
CA ILE A 24 -9.22 6.31 5.33
C ILE A 24 -9.32 4.85 5.77
N GLU A 25 -10.08 4.03 5.05
CA GLU A 25 -10.26 2.60 5.34
C GLU A 25 -9.38 1.74 4.41
N LEU A 26 -8.56 0.87 4.99
CA LEU A 26 -7.60 0.03 4.26
C LEU A 26 -8.31 -1.01 3.37
N ILE A 27 -7.85 -1.14 2.12
CA ILE A 27 -8.21 -2.20 1.18
C ILE A 27 -7.07 -3.22 1.07
N SER A 28 -5.85 -2.79 0.74
CA SER A 28 -4.67 -3.66 0.71
C SER A 28 -3.39 -2.87 0.97
N ILE A 29 -2.32 -3.57 1.33
CA ILE A 29 -1.01 -3.01 1.62
C ILE A 29 0.07 -3.92 1.06
N ALA A 30 1.15 -3.34 0.52
CA ALA A 30 2.35 -4.06 0.15
C ALA A 30 3.61 -3.35 0.62
N LEU A 31 4.64 -4.13 0.96
CA LEU A 31 5.97 -3.64 1.32
C LEU A 31 7.02 -4.45 0.55
N VAL A 32 8.03 -3.77 0.01
CA VAL A 32 9.14 -4.34 -0.75
C VAL A 32 10.43 -3.80 -0.16
N SER A 33 11.17 -4.69 0.49
CA SER A 33 12.44 -4.36 1.13
C SER A 33 13.59 -4.48 0.13
N GLU A 34 14.62 -3.66 0.33
CA GLU A 34 15.84 -3.70 -0.47
C GLU A 34 16.61 -5.03 -0.35
N ASP A 35 16.44 -5.74 0.76
CA ASP A 35 17.00 -7.08 0.99
C ASP A 35 16.24 -8.22 0.25
N GLY A 36 15.23 -7.87 -0.55
CA GLY A 36 14.47 -8.80 -1.39
C GLY A 36 13.22 -9.38 -0.74
N ARG A 37 12.95 -9.09 0.54
CA ARG A 37 11.69 -9.49 1.18
C ARG A 37 10.52 -8.73 0.57
N THR A 38 9.37 -9.41 0.47
CA THR A 38 8.12 -8.78 0.02
C THR A 38 6.98 -9.20 0.92
N TYR A 39 6.06 -8.27 1.15
CA TYR A 39 4.83 -8.49 1.88
C TYR A 39 3.66 -7.96 1.06
N TYR A 40 2.54 -8.69 1.08
CA TYR A 40 1.27 -8.23 0.54
C TYR A 40 0.12 -8.81 1.37
N ALA A 41 -0.86 -7.96 1.69
CA ALA A 41 -2.12 -8.40 2.27
C ALA A 41 -3.29 -7.56 1.78
N ALA A 42 -4.44 -8.22 1.59
CA ALA A 42 -5.74 -7.58 1.44
C ALA A 42 -6.50 -7.65 2.76
N ASN A 43 -7.11 -6.53 3.15
CA ASN A 43 -7.83 -6.40 4.41
C ASN A 43 -9.17 -7.14 4.35
N ARG A 44 -9.28 -8.26 5.08
CA ARG A 44 -10.52 -9.03 5.19
C ARG A 44 -11.70 -8.19 5.70
N ASP A 45 -11.41 -7.21 6.54
CA ASP A 45 -12.39 -6.40 7.25
C ASP A 45 -12.71 -5.09 6.50
N MET A 46 -12.25 -4.93 5.26
CA MET A 46 -12.47 -3.74 4.43
C MET A 46 -13.97 -3.41 4.25
N PRO A 47 -14.35 -2.14 3.99
CA PRO A 47 -15.75 -1.71 3.89
C PRO A 47 -16.42 -2.12 2.56
N VAL A 48 -16.64 -3.42 2.37
CA VAL A 48 -17.17 -4.04 1.13
C VAL A 48 -18.39 -3.32 0.55
N ARG A 49 -19.34 -2.90 1.41
CA ARG A 49 -20.57 -2.21 0.95
C ARG A 49 -20.28 -0.85 0.34
N ARG A 50 -19.27 -0.12 0.84
CA ARG A 50 -18.86 1.19 0.29
C ARG A 50 -18.08 1.00 -0.99
N ILE A 51 -17.10 0.08 -0.99
CA ILE A 51 -16.27 -0.23 -2.16
C ILE A 51 -17.15 -0.63 -3.35
N ARG A 52 -18.17 -1.49 -3.15
CA ARG A 52 -19.12 -1.86 -4.22
C ARG A 52 -19.89 -0.69 -4.86
N ARG A 53 -20.02 0.43 -4.15
CA ARG A 53 -20.71 1.64 -4.65
C ARG A 53 -19.73 2.65 -5.25
N HIS A 54 -18.43 2.39 -5.19
CA HIS A 54 -17.40 3.28 -5.67
C HIS A 54 -16.91 2.82 -7.05
N ALA A 55 -17.40 3.48 -8.10
CA ALA A 55 -17.16 3.07 -9.48
C ALA A 55 -15.66 2.98 -9.85
N TRP A 56 -14.85 3.93 -9.38
CA TRP A 56 -13.42 3.95 -9.64
C TRP A 56 -12.69 2.75 -9.00
N LEU A 57 -12.84 2.54 -7.68
CA LEU A 57 -12.28 1.37 -6.97
C LEU A 57 -12.74 0.04 -7.59
N MET A 58 -14.02 -0.09 -7.95
CA MET A 58 -14.53 -1.31 -8.60
C MET A 58 -13.88 -1.58 -9.95
N LYS A 59 -13.51 -0.53 -10.68
CA LYS A 59 -12.86 -0.63 -12.00
C LYS A 59 -11.36 -0.87 -11.87
N ASN A 60 -10.70 -0.20 -10.94
CA ASN A 60 -9.25 -0.07 -10.94
C ASN A 60 -8.56 -0.88 -9.85
N VAL A 61 -9.11 -0.99 -8.64
CA VAL A 61 -8.44 -1.67 -7.50
C VAL A 61 -8.95 -3.09 -7.31
N VAL A 62 -10.28 -3.25 -7.28
CA VAL A 62 -10.95 -4.53 -7.02
C VAL A 62 -10.50 -5.66 -7.95
N PRO A 63 -10.20 -5.45 -9.25
CA PRO A 63 -9.70 -6.51 -10.11
C PRO A 63 -8.39 -7.17 -9.63
N HIS A 64 -7.53 -6.43 -8.93
CA HIS A 64 -6.22 -6.89 -8.46
C HIS A 64 -6.27 -7.63 -7.11
N LEU A 65 -7.39 -7.53 -6.38
CA LEU A 65 -7.54 -8.26 -5.12
C LEU A 65 -7.55 -9.78 -5.34
N PRO A 66 -7.09 -10.58 -4.35
CA PRO A 66 -7.04 -12.03 -4.46
C PRO A 66 -8.37 -12.62 -4.94
N LYS A 67 -8.35 -13.22 -6.13
CA LYS A 67 -9.49 -13.93 -6.70
C LYS A 67 -9.32 -15.42 -6.45
N GLY A 68 -10.42 -16.09 -6.14
CA GLY A 68 -10.43 -17.54 -6.09
C GLY A 68 -10.25 -18.05 -7.50
N GLN A 69 -9.33 -18.99 -7.71
CA GLN A 69 -9.38 -19.88 -8.86
C GLN A 69 -10.62 -20.76 -8.65
N GLY A 70 -11.77 -20.30 -9.13
CA GLY A 70 -12.92 -21.18 -9.21
C GLY A 70 -12.56 -22.27 -10.21
N ASP A 71 -12.59 -23.54 -9.78
CA ASP A 71 -12.95 -24.57 -10.73
C ASP A 71 -14.26 -24.12 -11.43
N MET A 72 -14.49 -24.54 -12.66
CA MET A 72 -15.69 -24.15 -13.41
C MET A 72 -17.02 -24.56 -12.72
N ARG A 73 -16.98 -25.23 -11.55
CA ARG A 73 -18.14 -25.68 -10.77
C ARG A 73 -18.55 -24.67 -9.70
N ASN A 74 -17.61 -23.85 -9.20
CA ASN A 74 -17.89 -22.79 -8.24
C ASN A 74 -17.99 -21.42 -8.93
N ARG A 75 -19.14 -21.14 -9.55
CA ARG A 75 -19.52 -19.78 -9.95
C ARG A 75 -19.58 -18.89 -8.70
N MET A 76 -18.47 -18.25 -8.37
CA MET A 76 -18.43 -17.25 -7.31
C MET A 76 -19.25 -16.05 -7.77
N SER A 77 -20.30 -15.72 -7.01
CA SER A 77 -21.19 -14.59 -7.31
C SER A 77 -20.36 -13.31 -7.52
N ASN A 78 -20.72 -12.47 -8.51
CA ASN A 78 -20.21 -11.09 -8.68
C ASN A 78 -20.32 -10.21 -7.42
N ARG A 79 -20.96 -10.70 -6.35
CA ARG A 79 -20.93 -10.06 -5.03
C ARG A 79 -19.55 -10.15 -4.38
N TRP A 80 -18.76 -11.22 -4.54
CA TRP A 80 -17.50 -11.35 -3.80
C TRP A 80 -16.40 -10.46 -4.40
N LEU A 81 -15.91 -9.48 -3.65
CA LEU A 81 -14.83 -8.58 -4.08
C LEU A 81 -13.47 -9.32 -4.14
N PHE A 82 -13.27 -10.27 -3.25
CA PHE A 82 -12.04 -11.05 -3.09
C PHE A 82 -12.37 -12.43 -2.49
N HIS A 83 -11.40 -13.34 -2.52
CA HIS A 83 -11.51 -14.70 -1.98
C HIS A 83 -11.12 -14.75 -0.51
N TYR A 84 -12.12 -14.91 0.37
CA TYR A 84 -11.92 -14.89 1.83
C TYR A 84 -11.01 -16.01 2.36
N GLY A 85 -10.86 -17.12 1.63
CA GLY A 85 -9.97 -18.22 1.99
C GLY A 85 -8.55 -18.08 1.45
N ASP A 86 -8.23 -17.02 0.70
CA ASP A 86 -6.87 -16.79 0.22
C ASP A 86 -5.97 -16.39 1.41
N PRO A 87 -4.78 -16.99 1.58
CA PRO A 87 -3.89 -16.69 2.71
C PRO A 87 -3.41 -15.23 2.74
N ARG A 88 -3.52 -14.49 1.63
CA ARG A 88 -3.21 -13.05 1.57
C ARG A 88 -4.35 -12.18 2.09
N VAL A 89 -5.55 -12.73 2.29
CA VAL A 89 -6.70 -12.00 2.85
C VAL A 89 -6.71 -12.18 4.36
N LYS A 90 -6.42 -11.10 5.09
CA LYS A 90 -6.11 -11.17 6.52
C LYS A 90 -6.91 -10.13 7.32
N PRO A 91 -7.31 -10.43 8.57
CA PRO A 91 -7.85 -9.41 9.47
C PRO A 91 -6.85 -8.27 9.69
N GLN A 92 -7.36 -7.05 9.90
CA GLN A 92 -6.49 -5.87 10.01
C GLN A 92 -5.48 -5.98 11.17
N GLU A 93 -5.86 -6.60 12.28
CA GLU A 93 -4.96 -6.84 13.42
C GLU A 93 -3.78 -7.74 13.05
N GLN A 94 -4.03 -8.77 12.23
CA GLN A 94 -2.96 -9.63 11.72
C GLN A 94 -2.05 -8.87 10.77
N ILE A 95 -2.62 -8.03 9.90
CA ILE A 95 -1.83 -7.17 9.00
C ILE A 95 -0.94 -6.23 9.82
N ALA A 96 -1.48 -5.56 10.83
CA ALA A 96 -0.71 -4.64 11.68
C ALA A 96 0.49 -5.32 12.36
N ARG A 97 0.31 -6.54 12.88
CA ARG A 97 1.40 -7.32 13.48
C ARG A 97 2.45 -7.70 12.44
N GLU A 98 2.04 -8.29 11.32
CA GLU A 98 2.97 -8.77 10.29
C GLU A 98 3.73 -7.62 9.60
N VAL A 99 3.10 -6.45 9.45
CA VAL A 99 3.77 -5.25 8.93
C VAL A 99 4.82 -4.74 9.91
N ALA A 100 4.53 -4.73 11.21
CA ALA A 100 5.53 -4.38 12.23
C ALA A 100 6.70 -5.35 12.21
N GLU A 101 6.43 -6.66 12.21
CA GLU A 101 7.44 -7.72 12.09
C GLU A 101 8.29 -7.57 10.81
N PHE A 102 7.67 -7.19 9.69
CA PHE A 102 8.37 -6.97 8.42
C PHE A 102 9.33 -5.78 8.50
N ILE A 103 8.90 -4.66 9.06
CA ILE A 103 9.74 -3.45 9.21
C ILE A 103 10.87 -3.73 10.20
N GLN A 104 10.56 -4.35 11.33
CA GLN A 104 11.49 -4.62 12.43
C GLN A 104 12.49 -5.75 12.15
N ALA A 105 12.33 -6.50 11.06
CA ALA A 105 13.28 -7.55 10.68
C ALA A 105 14.67 -7.01 10.27
N THR A 106 14.80 -5.69 10.08
CA THR A 106 16.07 -5.01 9.79
C THR A 106 16.18 -3.75 10.62
N ASP A 107 17.39 -3.43 11.09
CA ASP A 107 17.66 -2.17 11.77
C ASP A 107 17.85 -1.01 10.78
N ASN A 108 17.63 0.23 11.23
CA ASN A 108 17.87 1.46 10.46
C ASN A 108 17.11 1.50 9.11
N VAL A 109 15.78 1.37 9.19
CA VAL A 109 14.88 1.38 8.03
C VAL A 109 14.55 2.79 7.56
N GLU A 110 14.47 2.97 6.24
CA GLU A 110 13.82 4.10 5.60
C GLU A 110 12.54 3.64 4.91
N LEU A 111 11.44 4.36 5.11
CA LEU A 111 10.20 4.14 4.37
C LEU A 111 10.20 5.03 3.12
N TRP A 112 9.74 4.48 2.00
CA TRP A 112 9.64 5.16 0.71
C TRP A 112 8.29 4.88 0.05
N ALA A 113 7.62 5.92 -0.44
CA ALA A 113 6.40 5.81 -1.23
C ALA A 113 6.32 6.94 -2.26
N ASP A 114 5.49 6.78 -3.28
CA ASP A 114 5.20 7.82 -4.25
C ASP A 114 3.88 8.52 -3.93
N TYR A 115 3.91 9.84 -3.73
CA TYR A 115 2.76 10.59 -3.18
C TYR A 115 2.28 10.08 -1.82
N GLY A 116 3.20 9.61 -0.97
CA GLY A 116 2.92 8.74 0.17
C GLY A 116 2.24 9.37 1.40
N ALA A 117 1.65 10.56 1.29
CA ALA A 117 1.08 11.26 2.44
C ALA A 117 -0.10 10.51 3.07
N TYR A 118 -1.06 10.06 2.25
CA TYR A 118 -2.22 9.31 2.74
C TYR A 118 -1.83 7.87 3.11
N ASP A 119 -0.91 7.27 2.37
CA ASP A 119 -0.30 5.98 2.66
C ASP A 119 0.34 5.96 4.04
N HIS A 120 1.14 6.98 4.37
CA HIS A 120 1.79 7.08 5.68
C HIS A 120 0.77 7.19 6.82
N VAL A 121 -0.26 8.02 6.65
CA VAL A 121 -1.35 8.14 7.65
C VAL A 121 -2.05 6.79 7.84
N ARG A 122 -2.40 6.11 6.74
CA ARG A 122 -3.11 4.82 6.78
C ARG A 122 -2.24 3.68 7.29
N LEU A 123 -0.93 3.71 7.01
CA LEU A 123 0.08 2.82 7.60
C LEU A 123 0.11 3.01 9.12
N CYS A 124 0.30 4.24 9.61
CA CYS A 124 0.31 4.53 11.05
C CYS A 124 -0.98 4.07 11.75
N TRP A 125 -2.14 4.29 11.10
CA TRP A 125 -3.44 3.86 11.62
C TRP A 125 -3.67 2.35 11.61
N LEU A 126 -2.69 1.52 11.20
CA LEU A 126 -2.70 0.09 11.53
C LEU A 126 -2.62 -0.12 13.05
N TRP A 127 -1.89 0.74 13.76
CA TRP A 127 -1.63 0.62 15.19
C TRP A 127 -2.40 1.63 16.05
N GLY A 128 -2.92 2.71 15.45
CA GLY A 128 -3.75 3.68 16.15
C GLY A 128 -3.30 5.11 15.86
N LEU A 129 -3.02 5.87 16.90
CA LEU A 129 -2.43 7.20 16.79
C LEU A 129 -0.93 7.07 16.46
N MET A 130 -0.31 8.16 16.00
CA MET A 130 1.13 8.18 15.72
C MET A 130 1.97 7.87 16.97
N VAL A 131 1.46 8.17 18.17
CA VAL A 131 2.11 7.83 19.45
C VAL A 131 2.08 6.34 19.78
N ASP A 132 1.26 5.57 19.06
CA ASP A 132 1.10 4.12 19.22
C ASP A 132 1.94 3.32 18.20
N LEU A 133 2.79 4.01 17.41
CA LEU A 133 3.68 3.34 16.45
C LEU A 133 4.63 2.38 17.20
N PRO A 134 4.81 1.14 16.70
CA PRO A 134 5.78 0.23 17.27
C PRO A 134 7.20 0.79 17.19
N ASP A 135 8.02 0.49 18.20
CA ASP A 135 9.44 0.86 18.19
C ASP A 135 10.14 0.37 16.92
N GLY A 136 10.98 1.23 16.33
CA GLY A 136 11.68 0.93 15.08
C GLY A 136 10.89 1.19 13.79
N VAL A 137 9.57 1.43 13.87
CA VAL A 137 8.81 1.92 12.71
C VAL A 137 9.09 3.43 12.51
N PRO A 138 9.60 3.86 11.34
CA PRO A 138 9.90 5.27 11.11
C PRO A 138 8.66 6.16 11.21
N MET A 139 8.79 7.33 11.86
CA MET A 139 7.70 8.30 12.00
C MET A 139 7.41 9.12 10.72
N PHE A 140 8.22 8.94 9.67
CA PHE A 140 8.05 9.62 8.39
C PHE A 140 8.37 8.68 7.22
N THR A 141 7.87 9.06 6.05
CA THR A 141 8.13 8.41 4.77
C THR A 141 8.84 9.39 3.85
N ASN A 142 9.90 8.92 3.19
CA ASN A 142 10.53 9.64 2.09
C ASN A 142 9.63 9.59 0.85
N ASP A 143 9.36 10.75 0.27
CA ASP A 143 8.49 10.87 -0.89
C ASP A 143 9.32 10.88 -2.19
N ILE A 144 8.97 9.99 -3.12
CA ILE A 144 9.69 9.82 -4.40
C ILE A 144 9.59 11.08 -5.27
N GLN A 145 8.46 11.78 -5.31
CA GLN A 145 8.33 13.03 -6.08
C GLN A 145 9.16 14.15 -5.47
N GLN A 146 9.21 14.23 -4.14
CA GLN A 146 10.08 15.17 -3.46
C GLN A 146 11.55 14.94 -3.83
N GLU A 147 12.00 13.69 -3.81
CA GLU A 147 13.38 13.34 -4.16
C GLU A 147 13.68 13.60 -5.64
N ALA A 148 12.77 13.23 -6.55
CA ALA A 148 12.88 13.55 -7.97
C ALA A 148 13.06 15.06 -8.20
N ARG A 149 12.23 15.87 -7.53
CA ARG A 149 12.30 17.34 -7.64
C ARG A 149 13.60 17.89 -7.06
N ARG A 150 14.11 17.34 -5.96
CA ARG A 150 15.40 17.73 -5.36
C ARG A 150 16.55 17.50 -6.34
N LEU A 151 16.48 16.41 -7.11
CA LEU A 151 17.48 16.05 -8.13
C LEU A 151 17.25 16.71 -9.50
N GLY A 152 16.21 17.54 -9.64
CA GLY A 152 15.93 18.30 -10.87
C GLY A 152 15.12 17.54 -11.92
N PHE A 153 14.48 16.42 -11.56
CA PHE A 153 13.61 15.65 -12.45
C PHE A 153 12.13 15.98 -12.27
N THR A 154 11.38 15.91 -13.37
CA THR A 154 9.91 15.97 -13.38
C THR A 154 9.31 14.56 -13.42
N TRP A 155 8.04 14.45 -13.05
CA TRP A 155 7.32 13.17 -12.94
C TRP A 155 7.33 12.35 -14.24
N ASP A 156 7.36 12.99 -15.40
CA ASP A 156 7.34 12.35 -16.72
C ASP A 156 8.71 11.81 -17.17
N GLN A 157 9.78 12.19 -16.46
CA GLN A 157 11.14 11.71 -16.67
C GLN A 157 11.47 10.47 -15.83
N LEU A 158 10.63 10.15 -14.84
CA LEU A 158 10.80 8.96 -14.00
C LEU A 158 10.50 7.69 -14.80
N PRO A 159 11.08 6.53 -14.39
CA PRO A 159 10.69 5.23 -14.92
C PRO A 159 9.17 5.05 -14.91
N LYS A 160 8.60 4.57 -16.01
CA LYS A 160 7.15 4.37 -16.16
C LYS A 160 6.75 2.95 -15.79
N GLN A 161 5.58 2.81 -15.20
CA GLN A 161 4.97 1.52 -14.94
C GLN A 161 4.25 1.04 -16.19
N GLU A 162 4.64 -0.12 -16.73
CA GLU A 162 4.02 -0.66 -17.94
C GLU A 162 2.64 -1.27 -17.67
N SER A 163 2.44 -1.84 -16.47
CA SER A 163 1.19 -2.50 -16.08
C SER A 163 1.07 -2.66 -14.56
N GLY A 164 -0.13 -2.97 -14.11
CA GLY A 164 -0.40 -3.28 -12.70
C GLY A 164 -0.63 -2.05 -11.82
N GLU A 165 -0.87 -0.88 -12.40
CA GLU A 165 -1.33 0.28 -11.63
C GLU A 165 -2.56 -0.10 -10.79
N HIS A 166 -2.60 0.34 -9.53
CA HIS A 166 -3.65 0.04 -8.56
C HIS A 166 -3.65 -1.40 -8.02
N ASP A 167 -2.53 -2.10 -8.20
CA ASP A 167 -2.13 -3.28 -7.42
C ASP A 167 -1.01 -2.85 -6.48
N ALA A 168 -1.32 -2.75 -5.18
CA ALA A 168 -0.35 -2.30 -4.17
C ALA A 168 1.02 -3.00 -4.26
N LEU A 169 1.08 -4.30 -4.61
CA LEU A 169 2.37 -4.97 -4.74
C LEU A 169 3.11 -4.59 -6.01
N ALA A 170 2.41 -4.39 -7.12
CA ALA A 170 3.03 -3.87 -8.35
C ALA A 170 3.52 -2.43 -8.13
N ASP A 171 2.71 -1.60 -7.48
CA ASP A 171 3.01 -0.20 -7.21
C ASP A 171 4.18 -0.05 -6.23
N ALA A 172 4.22 -0.83 -5.14
CA ALA A 172 5.37 -0.87 -4.23
C ALA A 172 6.68 -1.30 -4.93
N ARG A 173 6.61 -2.29 -5.83
CA ARG A 173 7.77 -2.69 -6.66
C ARG A 173 8.19 -1.58 -7.60
N HIS A 174 7.24 -0.87 -8.18
CA HIS A 174 7.53 0.23 -9.08
C HIS A 174 8.12 1.44 -8.32
N ASN A 175 7.66 1.70 -7.09
CA ASN A 175 8.27 2.68 -6.19
C ASN A 175 9.75 2.36 -5.93
N GLN A 176 10.09 1.08 -5.69
CA GLN A 176 11.49 0.64 -5.59
C GLN A 176 12.30 0.91 -6.87
N VAL A 177 11.72 0.67 -8.04
CA VAL A 177 12.38 0.96 -9.33
C VAL A 177 12.69 2.46 -9.46
N LYS A 178 11.72 3.34 -9.18
CA LYS A 178 11.91 4.80 -9.23
C LYS A 178 12.96 5.26 -8.24
N ARG A 179 12.89 4.80 -6.97
CA ARG A 179 13.87 5.15 -5.93
C ARG A 179 15.28 4.74 -6.31
N ARG A 180 15.48 3.50 -6.78
CA ARG A 180 16.80 3.02 -7.21
C ARG A 180 17.35 3.83 -8.38
N TRP A 181 16.50 4.11 -9.38
CA TRP A 181 16.88 4.95 -10.50
C TRP A 181 17.32 6.36 -10.05
N LEU A 182 16.57 6.99 -9.13
CA LEU A 182 16.94 8.30 -8.56
C LEU A 182 18.28 8.24 -7.80
N ALA A 183 18.51 7.17 -7.02
CA ALA A 183 19.79 6.98 -6.32
C ALA A 183 20.97 6.85 -7.29
N GLU A 184 20.78 6.15 -8.42
CA GLU A 184 21.78 6.09 -9.49
C GLU A 184 22.04 7.46 -10.12
N GLN A 185 20.99 8.25 -10.39
CA GLN A 185 21.15 9.61 -10.91
C GLN A 185 21.88 10.52 -9.94
N ALA A 186 21.62 10.38 -8.63
CA ALA A 186 22.28 11.16 -7.59
C ALA A 186 23.77 10.81 -7.47
N ALA A 187 24.13 9.54 -7.64
CA ALA A 187 25.52 9.09 -7.56
C ALA A 187 26.37 9.47 -8.78
N ALA A 188 25.72 9.80 -9.91
CA ALA A 188 26.38 10.21 -11.14
C ALA A 188 26.67 11.73 -11.22
N GLN A 189 26.17 12.53 -10.26
CA GLN A 189 26.38 13.98 -10.16
C GLN A 189 27.58 14.30 -9.25
#